data_AF-A0A1F5JJQ6-F1
#
_entry.id   AF-A0A1F5JJQ6-F1
#
_cell.length_a   1.000
_cell.length_b   1.000
_cell.length_c   1.000
_cell.angle_alpha   90.00
_cell.angle_beta   90.00
_cell.angle_gamma   90.00
#
_symmetry.space_group_name_H-M   'P 1'
#
loop_
_entity.id
_entity.type
_entity.pdbx_description
1 polymer ?
#
loop_
_entity_poly.entity_id
_entity_poly.type
_entity_poly.pdbx_seq_one_letter_code
_entity_poly.pdbx_strand_id
1 'polypeptide(L)'
;MEEFYTINQAAISLKVHPLTIRRYIREGKLKAYRVGGNIRIAVNDLRNFTQSFIPRTKTSKINQHTDQQIAQTRSFSLADPLLSLRGRGVSIERLTKE
;
A
#
# COMPACT_ATOMS: atom_id res chain seq x y z
N MET A 1 1.46 -27.57 2.96
CA MET A 1 0.07 -27.78 3.39
C MET A 1 -0.67 -26.48 3.14
N GLU A 2 -1.71 -26.49 2.30
CA GLU A 2 -2.59 -25.32 2.18
C GLU A 2 -3.47 -25.26 3.41
N GLU A 3 -3.27 -24.21 4.20
CA GLU A 3 -4.06 -23.96 5.39
C GLU A 3 -5.32 -23.17 5.00
N PHE A 4 -6.46 -23.61 5.52
CA PHE A 4 -7.77 -23.02 5.24
C PHE A 4 -8.36 -22.44 6.51
N TYR A 5 -8.87 -21.21 6.41
CA TYR A 5 -9.59 -20.54 7.47
C TYR A 5 -11.10 -20.62 7.28
N THR A 6 -11.79 -20.72 8.41
CA THR A 6 -13.21 -20.43 8.50
C THR A 6 -13.45 -18.92 8.44
N ILE A 7 -14.71 -18.51 8.21
CA ILE A 7 -15.09 -17.10 8.20
C ILE A 7 -14.70 -16.39 9.51
N ASN A 8 -14.89 -17.04 10.65
CA ASN A 8 -14.59 -16.45 11.96
C ASN A 8 -13.07 -16.30 12.16
N GLN A 9 -12.27 -17.27 11.74
CA GLN A 9 -10.81 -17.18 11.79
C GLN A 9 -10.27 -16.06 10.89
N ALA A 10 -10.79 -15.96 9.66
CA ALA A 10 -10.43 -14.87 8.75
C ALA A 10 -10.83 -13.50 9.32
N ALA A 11 -11.99 -13.41 9.98
CA ALA A 11 -12.47 -12.19 10.63
C ALA A 11 -11.52 -11.75 11.77
N ILE A 12 -11.08 -12.69 12.62
CA ILE A 12 -10.10 -12.42 13.68
C ILE A 12 -8.78 -11.96 13.09
N SER A 13 -8.28 -12.64 12.05
CA SER A 13 -7.00 -12.28 11.40
C SER A 13 -7.02 -10.89 10.79
N LEU A 14 -8.14 -10.48 10.19
CA LEU A 14 -8.32 -9.15 9.60
C LEU A 14 -8.79 -8.09 10.61
N LYS A 15 -9.12 -8.49 11.86
CA LYS A 15 -9.74 -7.65 12.88
C LYS A 15 -11.02 -6.95 12.40
N VAL A 16 -11.86 -7.67 11.67
CA VAL A 16 -13.15 -7.19 11.16
C VAL A 16 -14.29 -8.08 11.63
N HIS A 17 -15.54 -7.61 11.53
CA HIS A 17 -16.70 -8.41 11.87
C HIS A 17 -16.94 -9.53 10.82
N PRO A 18 -17.38 -10.75 11.20
CA PRO A 18 -17.67 -11.85 10.27
C PRO A 18 -18.69 -11.50 9.16
N LEU A 19 -19.60 -10.57 9.44
CA LEU A 19 -20.54 -10.05 8.43
C LEU A 19 -19.81 -9.37 7.26
N THR A 20 -18.73 -8.64 7.55
CA THR A 20 -17.91 -7.96 6.55
C THR A 20 -17.20 -8.97 5.65
N ILE A 21 -16.68 -10.07 6.21
CA ILE A 21 -16.09 -11.16 5.42
C ILE A 21 -17.13 -11.78 4.49
N ARG A 22 -18.33 -12.09 5.01
CA ARG A 22 -19.44 -12.60 4.18
C ARG A 22 -19.79 -11.64 3.04
N ARG A 23 -19.82 -10.34 3.33
CA ARG A 23 -20.04 -9.29 2.33
C ARG A 23 -18.92 -9.28 1.27
N TYR A 24 -17.65 -9.36 1.66
CA TYR A 24 -16.53 -9.39 0.71
C TYR A 24 -16.55 -10.61 -0.20
N ILE A 25 -16.97 -11.76 0.32
CA ILE A 25 -17.16 -12.97 -0.49
C ILE A 25 -18.32 -12.78 -1.48
N ARG A 26 -19.44 -12.21 -1.03
CA ARG A 26 -20.58 -11.89 -1.92
C ARG A 26 -20.24 -10.87 -3.01
N GLU A 27 -19.41 -9.88 -2.68
CA GLU A 27 -18.92 -8.86 -3.62
C GLU A 27 -17.78 -9.38 -4.52
N GLY A 28 -17.29 -10.61 -4.32
CA GLY A 28 -16.19 -11.19 -5.09
C GLY A 28 -14.80 -10.59 -4.79
N LYS A 29 -14.68 -9.75 -3.74
CA LYS A 29 -13.43 -9.11 -3.32
C LYS A 29 -12.48 -10.07 -2.62
N LEU A 30 -13.02 -11.07 -1.94
CA LEU A 30 -12.26 -12.12 -1.26
C LEU A 30 -12.63 -13.48 -1.84
N LYS A 31 -11.63 -14.20 -2.36
CA LYS A 31 -11.84 -15.56 -2.87
C LYS A 31 -12.09 -16.51 -1.71
N ALA A 32 -13.09 -17.37 -1.88
CA ALA A 32 -13.44 -18.42 -0.93
C ALA A 32 -13.96 -19.65 -1.67
N TYR A 33 -13.77 -20.80 -1.04
CA TYR A 33 -14.13 -22.12 -1.55
C TYR A 33 -15.26 -22.71 -0.72
N ARG A 34 -16.19 -23.40 -1.37
CA ARG A 34 -17.27 -24.11 -0.67
C ARG A 34 -16.95 -25.59 -0.62
N VAL A 35 -16.69 -26.10 0.58
CA VAL A 35 -16.31 -27.50 0.83
C VAL A 35 -17.30 -28.10 1.82
N GLY A 36 -18.10 -29.08 1.36
CA GLY A 36 -19.10 -29.75 2.20
C GLY A 36 -20.10 -28.79 2.83
N GLY A 37 -20.54 -27.76 2.09
CA GLY A 37 -21.46 -26.73 2.56
C GLY A 37 -20.82 -25.63 3.42
N ASN A 38 -19.61 -25.86 3.94
CA ASN A 38 -18.86 -24.85 4.68
C ASN A 38 -18.03 -23.98 3.74
N ILE A 39 -17.89 -22.71 4.11
CA ILE A 39 -17.02 -21.77 3.40
C ILE A 39 -15.62 -21.83 4.02
N ARG A 40 -14.61 -22.02 3.17
CA ARG A 40 -13.19 -22.08 3.50
C ARG A 40 -12.44 -21.02 2.70
N ILE A 41 -11.52 -20.32 3.34
CA ILE A 41 -10.71 -19.27 2.72
C ILE A 41 -9.26 -19.74 2.78
N ALA A 42 -8.57 -19.79 1.65
CA ALA A 42 -7.15 -20.13 1.66
C ALA A 42 -6.35 -19.00 2.32
N VAL A 43 -5.36 -19.34 3.16
CA VAL A 43 -4.51 -18.33 3.82
C VAL A 43 -3.79 -17.43 2.79
N ASN A 44 -3.42 -17.99 1.64
CA ASN A 44 -2.79 -17.23 0.57
C ASN A 44 -3.71 -16.14 -0.01
N ASP A 45 -4.98 -16.47 -0.26
CA ASP A 45 -5.97 -15.50 -0.76
C ASP A 45 -6.23 -14.38 0.26
N LEU A 46 -6.25 -14.72 1.55
CA LEU A 46 -6.40 -13.73 2.61
C LEU A 46 -5.21 -12.76 2.68
N ARG A 47 -3.98 -13.25 2.48
CA ARG A 47 -2.76 -12.43 2.42
C ARG A 47 -2.72 -11.55 1.17
N ASN A 48 -3.12 -12.09 0.02
CA ASN A 48 -3.20 -11.31 -1.22
C ASN A 48 -4.23 -10.17 -1.10
N PHE A 49 -5.33 -10.41 -0.40
CA PHE A 49 -6.34 -9.39 -0.12
C PHE A 49 -5.80 -8.23 0.72
N THR A 50 -4.97 -8.49 1.74
CA THR A 50 -4.39 -7.40 2.55
C THR A 50 -3.33 -6.60 1.78
N GLN A 51 -2.57 -7.25 0.90
CA GLN A 51 -1.54 -6.59 0.09
C GLN A 51 -2.12 -5.57 -0.91
N SER A 52 -3.40 -5.67 -1.30
CA SER A 52 -4.01 -4.68 -2.20
C SER A 52 -4.21 -3.31 -1.55
N PHE A 53 -4.22 -3.23 -0.21
CA PHE A 53 -4.45 -1.98 0.52
C PHE A 53 -3.18 -1.15 0.71
N ILE A 54 -1.99 -1.75 0.54
CA ILE A 54 -0.76 -0.98 0.54
C ILE A 54 -0.75 -0.20 -0.78
N PRO A 55 -0.76 1.14 -0.76
CA PRO A 55 -0.65 1.90 -2.00
C PRO A 55 0.64 1.45 -2.66
N ARG A 56 0.53 0.84 -3.86
CA ARG A 56 1.72 0.52 -4.66
C ARG A 56 2.39 1.86 -4.94
N THR A 57 3.43 2.17 -4.16
CA THR A 57 4.44 3.12 -4.57
C THR A 57 4.94 2.55 -5.90
N LYS A 58 4.55 3.17 -7.01
CA LYS A 58 5.01 2.76 -8.33
C LYS A 58 6.53 2.78 -8.24
N THR A 59 7.16 1.63 -8.09
CA THR A 59 8.60 1.50 -8.26
C THR A 59 8.82 1.84 -9.71
N SER A 60 9.25 3.08 -9.96
CA SER A 60 9.75 3.49 -11.26
C SER A 60 10.82 2.47 -11.60
N LYS A 61 10.57 1.62 -12.60
CA LYS A 61 11.65 0.85 -13.21
C LYS A 61 12.60 1.90 -13.77
N ILE A 62 13.70 2.14 -13.08
CA ILE A 62 14.80 2.97 -13.56
C ILE A 62 15.34 2.19 -14.76
N ASN A 63 14.95 2.60 -15.96
CA ASN A 63 15.53 2.10 -17.19
C ASN A 63 16.99 2.53 -17.18
N GLN A 64 17.92 1.58 -17.02
CA GLN A 64 19.37 1.77 -17.06
C GLN A 64 19.89 2.12 -18.48
N HIS A 65 19.03 2.66 -19.35
CA HIS A 65 19.31 3.03 -20.74
C HIS A 65 19.21 4.54 -20.96
N THR A 66 19.44 5.35 -19.92
CA THR A 66 19.38 6.82 -20.02
C THR A 66 20.75 7.47 -19.78
N ASP A 67 21.84 6.74 -19.99
CA ASP A 67 23.19 7.23 -19.71
C ASP A 67 23.77 8.18 -20.77
N GLN A 68 22.99 8.61 -21.77
CA GLN A 68 23.51 9.53 -22.81
C GLN A 68 22.82 10.89 -22.88
N GLN A 69 21.82 11.18 -22.03
CA GLN A 69 21.14 12.48 -22.06
C GLN A 69 20.86 13.09 -20.65
N ILE A 70 21.50 12.60 -19.59
CA ILE A 70 21.41 13.22 -18.24
C ILE A 70 22.38 14.42 -18.11
N ALA A 71 23.31 14.59 -19.04
CA ALA A 71 24.29 15.69 -19.01
C ALA A 71 23.69 17.10 -19.26
N GLN A 72 22.39 17.23 -19.54
CA GLN A 72 21.76 18.52 -19.86
C GLN A 72 20.42 18.81 -19.15
N THR A 73 19.96 17.96 -18.23
CA THR A 73 18.84 18.35 -17.37
C THR A 73 19.43 19.03 -16.14
N ARG A 74 19.20 20.34 -16.02
CA ARG A 74 19.58 21.12 -14.83
C ARG A 74 19.09 20.36 -13.59
N SER A 75 20.03 19.88 -12.79
CA SER A 75 19.73 19.24 -11.51
C SER A 75 19.13 20.31 -10.61
N PHE A 76 17.83 20.25 -10.38
CA PHE A 76 17.21 21.21 -9.49
C PHE A 76 17.70 20.93 -8.07
N SER A 77 18.58 21.77 -7.56
CA SER A 77 19.18 21.65 -6.24
C SER A 77 18.51 22.63 -5.27
N LEU A 78 18.59 22.34 -3.97
CA LEU A 78 18.11 23.28 -2.94
C LEU A 78 18.86 24.63 -2.97
N ALA A 79 20.00 24.68 -3.65
CA ALA A 79 20.80 25.89 -3.87
C ALA A 79 20.41 26.64 -5.16
N ASP A 80 19.38 26.23 -5.88
CA ASP A 80 18.98 26.89 -7.11
C ASP A 80 18.47 28.31 -6.83
N PRO A 81 18.76 29.32 -7.67
CA PRO A 81 18.35 30.70 -7.43
C PRO A 81 16.83 30.88 -7.34
N LEU A 82 16.04 29.98 -7.96
CA LEU A 82 14.58 29.99 -7.89
C LEU A 82 14.03 29.48 -6.54
N LEU A 83 14.75 28.58 -5.87
CA LEU A 83 14.34 27.91 -4.62
C LEU A 83 15.13 28.38 -3.39
N SER A 84 16.33 28.93 -3.58
CA SER A 84 17.20 29.50 -2.55
C SER A 84 16.85 30.95 -2.21
N LEU A 85 15.74 31.46 -2.73
CA LEU A 85 15.19 32.75 -2.31
C LEU A 85 14.77 32.63 -0.83
N ARG A 86 15.75 32.89 0.05
CA ARG A 86 15.59 32.98 1.49
C ARG A 86 14.76 34.22 1.77
N GLY A 87 13.45 34.12 1.57
CA GLY A 87 12.51 35.17 1.93
C GLY A 87 12.74 35.52 3.40
N ARG A 88 13.15 36.76 3.67
CA ARG A 88 13.11 37.31 5.04
C ARG A 88 11.66 37.13 5.52
N GLY A 89 11.42 36.19 6.42
CA GLY A 89 10.08 35.91 6.98
C GLY A 89 9.56 34.47 6.84
N VAL A 90 10.27 33.55 6.17
CA VAL A 90 9.85 32.13 6.09
C VAL A 90 10.63 31.28 7.10
N SER A 91 10.43 31.51 8.39
CA SER A 91 10.89 30.61 9.46
C SER A 91 9.73 29.70 9.87
N ILE A 92 9.85 28.40 9.57
CA ILE A 92 8.93 27.40 10.11
C ILE A 92 9.42 27.06 11.52
N GLU A 93 8.81 27.66 12.54
CA GLU A 93 9.08 27.30 13.92
C GLU A 93 8.32 26.01 14.26
N ARG A 94 9.06 24.98 14.68
CA ARG A 94 8.47 23.74 15.17
C ARG A 94 8.16 23.93 16.66
N LEU A 95 6.89 24.15 16.98
CA LEU A 95 6.42 24.20 18.37
C LEU A 95 6.64 22.83 19.01
N THR A 96 7.59 22.74 19.93
CA THR A 96 7.69 21.65 20.90
C THR A 96 6.78 21.97 22.08
N LYS A 97 5.83 21.07 22.36
CA LYS A 97 4.92 21.18 23.50
C LYS A 97 5.55 20.48 24.69
N GLU A 98 5.74 21.20 25.79
CA GLU A 98 6.08 20.67 27.13
C GLU A 98 4.92 19.87 27.72
#